data_AF-A0A1G9US68-F1
#
_entry.id   AF-A0A1G9US68-F1
#
_cell.length_a   1.000
_cell.length_b   1.000
_cell.length_c   1.000
_cell.angle_alpha   90.00
_cell.angle_beta   90.00
_cell.angle_gamma   90.00
#
_symmetry.space_group_name_H-M   'P 1'
#
loop_
_entity.id
_entity.type
_entity.pdbx_description
1 polymer ?
#
loop_
_entity_poly.entity_id
_entity_poly.type
_entity_poly.pdbx_seq_one_letter_code
_entity_poly.pdbx_strand_id
1 'polypeptide(L)'
;MTLEIRAPVQPVAAWVGAVFLALGILGFVPGATTGYEELRIAGQDSGALLFGVFAVSVLLNVVHLVFGVGGLMLGRNPASARLYLIGGGALCLLLWVYGLLTEDSGAANFVPLNAADDWLHFGLGAAMVLLGLVTARAR
;
A
#
# COMPACT_ATOMS: atom_id res chain seq x y z
N MET A 1 -27.88 22.89 -12.50
CA MET A 1 -26.46 23.21 -12.23
C MET A 1 -25.95 22.21 -11.21
N THR A 2 -25.46 21.05 -11.66
CA THR A 2 -24.84 20.04 -10.81
C THR A 2 -23.41 20.47 -10.55
N LEU A 3 -23.05 20.74 -9.30
CA LEU A 3 -21.66 20.97 -8.90
C LEU A 3 -20.90 19.66 -9.09
N GLU A 4 -20.17 19.50 -10.19
CA GLU A 4 -19.13 18.49 -10.26
C GLU A 4 -18.01 18.92 -9.31
N ILE A 5 -17.99 18.35 -8.11
CA ILE A 5 -16.85 18.46 -7.21
C ILE A 5 -15.71 17.66 -7.84
N ARG A 6 -14.86 18.34 -8.62
CA ARG A 6 -13.68 17.75 -9.25
C ARG A 6 -12.53 17.79 -8.25
N ALA A 7 -12.26 16.67 -7.60
CA ALA A 7 -11.07 16.55 -6.76
C ALA A 7 -9.81 16.47 -7.65
N PRO A 8 -8.79 17.31 -7.44
CA PRO A 8 -7.55 17.22 -8.19
C PRO A 8 -6.79 15.92 -7.85
N VAL A 9 -6.23 15.26 -8.86
CA VAL A 9 -5.53 13.96 -8.73
C VAL A 9 -4.26 14.02 -7.87
N GLN A 10 -3.61 15.17 -7.86
CA GLN A 10 -2.34 15.44 -7.16
C GLN A 10 -2.45 15.25 -5.63
N PRO A 11 -3.35 15.94 -4.91
CA PRO A 11 -3.50 15.73 -3.47
C PRO A 11 -3.96 14.32 -3.11
N VAL A 12 -4.74 13.65 -3.97
CA VAL A 12 -5.12 12.25 -3.74
C VAL A 12 -3.88 11.34 -3.76
N ALA A 13 -3.03 11.48 -4.78
CA ALA A 13 -1.77 10.73 -4.86
C ALA A 13 -0.84 11.04 -3.68
N ALA A 14 -0.73 12.32 -3.29
CA ALA A 14 0.09 12.74 -2.15
C ALA A 14 -0.45 12.17 -0.82
N TRP A 15 -1.77 12.16 -0.62
CA TRP A 15 -2.39 11.57 0.56
C TRP A 15 -2.14 10.08 0.66
N VAL A 16 -2.35 9.34 -0.42
CA VAL A 16 -2.04 7.90 -0.46
C VAL A 16 -0.56 7.67 -0.14
N GLY A 17 0.34 8.45 -0.75
CA GLY A 17 1.77 8.40 -0.44
C GLY A 17 2.08 8.69 1.04
N ALA A 18 1.45 9.70 1.62
CA ALA A 18 1.62 10.02 3.04
C ALA A 18 1.18 8.88 3.96
N VAL A 19 0.07 8.20 3.63
CA VAL A 19 -0.41 7.03 4.38
C VAL A 19 0.59 5.88 4.29
N PHE A 20 1.06 5.53 3.08
CA PHE A 20 2.09 4.50 2.90
C PHE A 20 3.38 4.83 3.67
N LEU A 21 3.80 6.09 3.63
CA LEU A 21 4.98 6.54 4.36
C LEU A 21 4.78 6.38 5.87
N ALA A 22 3.61 6.77 6.40
CA ALA A 22 3.29 6.61 7.81
C ALA A 22 3.28 5.13 8.23
N LEU A 23 2.64 4.26 7.45
CA LEU A 23 2.60 2.82 7.72
C LEU A 23 4.01 2.20 7.69
N GLY A 24 4.83 2.57 6.70
CA GLY A 24 6.22 2.11 6.61
C GLY A 24 7.08 2.56 7.79
N ILE A 25 6.84 3.77 8.32
CA ILE A 25 7.52 4.25 9.55
C ILE A 25 7.02 3.48 10.76
N LEU A 26 5.70 3.37 10.95
CA LEU A 26 5.10 2.73 12.13
C LEU A 26 5.41 1.24 12.22
N GLY A 27 5.64 0.58 11.08
CA GLY A 27 6.14 -0.80 11.02
C GLY A 27 7.49 -1.02 11.70
N PHE A 28 8.27 0.05 11.92
CA PHE A 28 9.54 0.03 12.66
C PHE A 28 9.43 0.59 14.09
N VAL A 29 8.23 0.90 14.57
CA VAL A 29 8.01 1.50 15.89
C VAL A 29 7.47 0.46 16.87
N PRO A 30 8.23 0.06 17.91
CA PRO A 30 7.72 -0.79 18.97
C PRO A 30 6.49 -0.18 19.64
N GLY A 31 5.48 -1.01 19.90
CA GLY A 31 4.19 -0.59 20.48
C GLY A 31 3.13 -0.26 19.42
N ALA A 32 3.51 0.37 18.30
CA ALA A 32 2.65 0.40 17.11
C ALA A 32 2.69 -0.96 16.40
N THR A 33 3.89 -1.55 16.32
CA THR A 33 4.11 -2.92 15.86
C THR A 33 4.27 -3.85 17.06
N THR A 34 3.39 -4.83 17.19
CA THR A 34 3.42 -5.88 18.23
C THR A 34 4.23 -7.08 17.75
N GLY A 35 4.81 -7.86 18.67
CA GLY A 35 5.72 -8.95 18.30
C GLY A 35 6.97 -8.42 17.59
N TYR A 36 7.46 -7.24 17.98
CA TYR A 36 8.52 -6.52 17.26
C TYR A 36 9.83 -7.31 17.21
N GLU A 37 10.11 -8.09 18.25
CA GLU A 37 11.21 -9.05 18.35
C GLU A 37 11.15 -10.17 17.30
N GLU A 38 9.97 -10.41 16.72
CA GLU A 38 9.75 -11.37 15.64
C GLU A 38 9.86 -10.72 14.24
N LEU A 39 10.15 -9.42 14.15
CA LEU A 39 10.29 -8.71 12.87
C LEU A 39 11.47 -9.26 12.07
N ARG A 40 11.18 -9.95 10.96
CA ARG A 40 12.19 -10.52 10.07
C ARG A 40 12.41 -9.66 8.83
N ILE A 41 13.50 -9.93 8.12
CA ILE A 41 13.85 -9.20 6.89
C ILE A 41 12.76 -9.38 5.83
N ALA A 42 12.34 -10.62 5.61
CA ALA A 42 11.37 -11.00 4.60
C ALA A 42 10.70 -12.32 5.00
N GLY A 43 9.60 -12.61 4.33
CA GLY A 43 8.89 -13.88 4.39
C GLY A 43 7.89 -14.05 5.52
N GLN A 44 7.14 -15.15 5.42
CA GLN A 44 6.02 -15.50 6.30
C GLN A 44 6.40 -15.74 7.77
N ASP A 45 7.67 -15.97 8.06
CA ASP A 45 8.17 -16.21 9.42
C ASP A 45 8.29 -14.91 10.25
N SER A 46 7.97 -13.75 9.66
CA SER A 46 7.85 -12.49 10.40
C SER A 46 6.53 -12.47 11.17
N GLY A 47 6.59 -12.78 12.48
CA GLY A 47 5.42 -12.74 13.38
C GLY A 47 5.00 -11.34 13.84
N ALA A 48 5.72 -10.30 13.40
CA ALA A 48 5.42 -8.92 13.76
C ALA A 48 4.14 -8.42 13.07
N LEU A 49 3.28 -7.76 13.84
CA LEU A 49 2.00 -7.23 13.37
C LEU A 49 1.89 -5.73 13.64
N LEU A 50 1.60 -4.94 12.62
CA LEU A 50 1.25 -3.53 12.77
C LEU A 50 -0.18 -3.40 13.31
N PHE A 51 -0.32 -2.64 14.40
CA PHE A 51 -1.55 -2.49 15.19
C PHE A 51 -2.15 -3.82 15.69
N GLY A 52 -1.35 -4.89 15.73
CA GLY A 52 -1.82 -6.24 16.07
C GLY A 52 -2.68 -6.91 14.99
N VAL A 53 -2.71 -6.36 13.75
CA VAL A 53 -3.61 -6.85 12.69
C VAL A 53 -2.87 -7.16 11.39
N PHE A 54 -2.01 -6.26 10.92
CA PHE A 54 -1.39 -6.35 9.59
C PHE A 54 0.01 -6.96 9.68
N ALA A 55 0.28 -8.00 8.91
CA ALA A 55 1.59 -8.65 8.94
C ALA A 55 2.65 -7.74 8.32
N VAL A 56 3.79 -7.59 9.01
CA VAL A 56 4.89 -6.73 8.55
C VAL A 56 6.23 -7.44 8.59
N SER A 57 7.15 -6.98 7.73
CA SER A 57 8.57 -7.32 7.73
C SER A 57 9.38 -6.07 7.41
N VAL A 58 10.71 -6.14 7.60
CA VAL A 58 11.62 -5.06 7.18
C VAL A 58 11.42 -4.74 5.70
N LEU A 59 11.36 -5.77 4.83
CA LEU A 59 11.15 -5.61 3.39
C LEU A 59 9.83 -4.88 3.11
N LEU A 60 8.72 -5.34 3.69
CA LEU A 60 7.42 -4.75 3.43
C LEU A 60 7.36 -3.29 3.92
N ASN A 61 7.93 -2.99 5.08
CA ASN A 61 8.00 -1.62 5.59
C ASN A 61 8.84 -0.72 4.69
N VAL A 62 10.00 -1.20 4.21
CA VAL A 62 10.83 -0.44 3.24
C VAL A 62 10.08 -0.21 1.93
N VAL A 63 9.36 -1.21 1.42
CA VAL A 63 8.50 -1.05 0.23
C VAL A 63 7.45 0.02 0.47
N HIS A 64 6.78 0.03 1.63
CA HIS A 64 5.84 1.09 2.03
C HIS A 64 6.50 2.47 2.07
N LEU A 65 7.71 2.59 2.64
CA LEU A 65 8.47 3.85 2.67
C LEU A 65 8.78 4.36 1.25
N VAL A 66 9.31 3.50 0.38
CA VAL A 66 9.64 3.84 -1.02
C VAL A 66 8.39 4.25 -1.77
N PHE A 67 7.30 3.51 -1.61
CA PHE A 67 6.02 3.80 -2.23
C PHE A 67 5.42 5.10 -1.71
N GLY A 68 5.58 5.39 -0.42
CA GLY A 68 5.12 6.62 0.22
C GLY A 68 5.87 7.86 -0.27
N VAL A 69 7.21 7.79 -0.32
CA VAL A 69 8.05 8.84 -0.93
C VAL A 69 7.69 9.02 -2.40
N GLY A 70 7.50 7.92 -3.14
CA GLY A 70 7.06 7.94 -4.53
C GLY A 70 5.74 8.69 -4.72
N GLY A 71 4.74 8.45 -3.86
CA GLY A 71 3.45 9.14 -3.91
C GLY A 71 3.57 10.65 -3.66
N LEU A 72 4.39 11.06 -2.69
CA LEU A 72 4.67 12.48 -2.42
C LEU A 72 5.41 13.16 -3.58
N MET A 73 6.35 12.45 -4.23
CA MET A 73 7.11 12.99 -5.36
C MET A 73 6.27 13.06 -6.64
N LEU A 74 5.60 11.97 -7.00
CA LEU A 74 4.79 11.86 -8.22
C LEU A 74 3.49 12.64 -8.12
N GLY A 75 2.96 12.83 -6.90
CA GLY A 75 1.82 13.69 -6.59
C GLY A 75 2.00 15.16 -6.95
N ARG A 76 3.23 15.61 -7.26
CA ARG A 76 3.50 17.01 -7.63
C ARG A 76 3.03 17.39 -9.04
N ASN A 77 2.77 16.42 -9.91
CA ASN A 77 2.34 16.68 -11.29
C ASN A 77 1.16 15.78 -11.68
N PRO A 78 0.12 16.27 -12.40
CA PRO A 78 -1.09 15.49 -12.65
C PRO A 78 -0.86 14.18 -13.39
N ALA A 79 0.01 14.17 -14.40
CA ALA A 79 0.28 12.97 -15.19
C ALA A 79 0.99 11.88 -14.38
N SER A 80 1.97 12.26 -13.54
CA SER A 80 2.69 11.35 -12.66
C SER A 80 1.83 10.89 -11.47
N ALA A 81 1.00 11.77 -10.91
CA ALA A 81 0.05 11.43 -9.86
C ALA A 81 -0.93 10.35 -10.34
N ARG A 82 -1.41 10.47 -11.57
CA ARG A 82 -2.23 9.44 -12.21
C ARG A 82 -1.48 8.13 -12.39
N LEU A 83 -0.24 8.18 -12.88
CA LEU A 83 0.57 6.97 -13.06
C LEU A 83 0.81 6.27 -11.72
N TYR A 84 1.07 7.03 -10.66
CA TYR A 84 1.20 6.52 -9.30
C TYR A 84 -0.07 5.82 -8.82
N LEU A 85 -1.24 6.45 -8.99
CA LEU A 85 -2.50 5.85 -8.56
C LEU A 85 -2.85 4.57 -9.33
N ILE A 86 -2.70 4.58 -10.66
CA ILE A 86 -3.03 3.42 -11.49
C ILE A 86 -1.99 2.31 -11.30
N GLY A 87 -0.71 2.63 -11.45
CA GLY A 87 0.37 1.64 -11.35
C GLY A 87 0.51 1.10 -9.93
N GLY A 88 0.41 1.98 -8.94
CA GLY A 88 0.43 1.62 -7.53
C GLY A 88 -0.80 0.81 -7.10
N GLY A 89 -1.98 1.19 -7.59
CA GLY A 89 -3.19 0.41 -7.36
C GLY A 89 -3.13 -0.97 -8.01
N ALA A 90 -2.59 -1.06 -9.22
CA ALA A 90 -2.33 -2.33 -9.89
C ALA A 90 -1.33 -3.20 -9.09
N LEU A 91 -0.28 -2.61 -8.52
CA LEU A 91 0.65 -3.33 -7.64
C LEU A 91 -0.04 -3.87 -6.39
N CYS A 92 -0.94 -3.10 -5.77
CA CYS A 92 -1.73 -3.58 -4.63
C CYS A 92 -2.63 -4.76 -5.03
N LEU A 93 -3.29 -4.69 -6.19
CA LEU A 93 -4.11 -5.80 -6.69
C LEU A 93 -3.26 -7.04 -7.02
N LEU A 94 -2.04 -6.86 -7.51
CA LEU A 94 -1.09 -7.96 -7.72
C LEU A 94 -0.64 -8.58 -6.39
N LEU A 95 -0.42 -7.76 -5.34
CA LEU A 95 -0.10 -8.26 -4.00
C LEU A 95 -1.27 -9.03 -3.39
N TRP A 96 -2.51 -8.57 -3.59
CA TRP A 96 -3.69 -9.32 -3.18
C TRP A 96 -3.77 -10.68 -3.87
N VAL A 97 -3.57 -10.72 -5.19
CA VAL A 97 -3.51 -12.00 -5.92
C VAL A 97 -2.35 -12.86 -5.43
N TYR A 98 -1.19 -12.27 -5.14
CA TYR A 98 -0.05 -12.97 -4.57
C TYR A 98 -0.42 -13.63 -3.23
N GLY A 99 -1.04 -12.91 -2.29
CA GLY A 99 -1.48 -13.46 -1.01
C GLY A 99 -2.44 -14.64 -1.17
N LEU A 100 -3.45 -14.51 -2.03
CA LEU A 100 -4.39 -15.62 -2.34
C LEU A 100 -3.70 -16.86 -2.91
N LEU A 101 -2.65 -16.67 -3.71
CA LEU A 101 -1.90 -17.79 -4.31
C LEU A 101 -0.94 -18.45 -3.33
N THR A 102 -0.60 -17.76 -2.25
CA THR A 102 0.45 -18.18 -1.35
C THR A 102 0.02 -18.44 0.09
N GLU A 103 -1.26 -18.25 0.40
CA GLU A 103 -1.90 -18.53 1.69
C GLU A 103 -1.56 -19.94 2.21
N ASP A 104 -1.47 -20.93 1.32
CA ASP A 104 -1.17 -22.33 1.64
C ASP A 104 0.28 -22.77 1.32
N SER A 105 1.10 -21.90 0.73
CA SER A 105 2.46 -22.26 0.31
C SER A 105 3.48 -21.90 1.38
N GLY A 106 3.76 -22.86 2.27
CA GLY A 106 4.86 -22.76 3.24
C GLY A 106 6.22 -22.44 2.60
N ALA A 107 7.16 -21.95 3.42
CA ALA A 107 8.57 -21.55 3.17
C ALA A 107 8.94 -20.65 1.96
N ALA A 108 8.09 -20.52 0.93
CA ALA A 108 8.39 -19.79 -0.31
C ALA A 108 7.79 -18.37 -0.38
N ASN A 109 7.01 -17.95 0.63
CA ASN A 109 6.56 -16.57 0.74
C ASN A 109 7.70 -15.65 1.14
N PHE A 110 7.92 -14.60 0.34
CA PHE A 110 8.92 -13.55 0.59
C PHE A 110 8.29 -12.29 1.20
N VAL A 111 6.98 -12.11 1.10
CA VAL A 111 6.25 -11.00 1.70
C VAL A 111 5.29 -11.58 2.73
N PRO A 112 5.38 -11.18 4.01
CA PRO A 112 4.38 -11.58 4.99
C PRO A 112 3.07 -10.87 4.65
N LEU A 113 2.07 -11.63 4.23
CA LEU A 113 0.70 -11.16 4.04
C LEU A 113 -0.21 -12.09 4.82
N ASN A 114 -1.18 -11.53 5.52
CA ASN A 114 -2.30 -12.28 6.08
C ASN A 114 -3.61 -11.84 5.42
N ALA A 115 -4.72 -12.48 5.80
CA ALA A 115 -6.03 -12.16 5.24
C ALA A 115 -6.41 -10.68 5.39
N ALA A 116 -6.02 -10.00 6.48
CA ALA A 116 -6.29 -8.58 6.66
C ALA A 116 -5.49 -7.71 5.69
N ASP A 117 -4.22 -8.05 5.45
CA ASP A 117 -3.39 -7.41 4.43
C ASP A 117 -4.02 -7.59 3.04
N ASP A 118 -4.44 -8.80 2.70
CA ASP A 118 -5.02 -9.12 1.39
C ASP A 118 -6.27 -8.28 1.10
N TRP A 119 -7.22 -8.22 2.03
CA TRP A 119 -8.41 -7.40 1.87
C TRP A 119 -8.09 -5.90 1.82
N LEU A 120 -7.11 -5.43 2.60
CA LEU A 120 -6.66 -4.05 2.54
C LEU A 120 -6.07 -3.72 1.16
N HIS A 121 -5.18 -4.56 0.64
CA HIS A 121 -4.56 -4.37 -0.68
C HIS A 121 -5.59 -4.43 -1.81
N PHE A 122 -6.58 -5.33 -1.73
CA PHE A 122 -7.67 -5.37 -2.69
C PHE A 122 -8.47 -4.06 -2.69
N GLY A 123 -8.98 -3.64 -1.53
CA GLY A 123 -9.79 -2.44 -1.40
C GLY A 123 -9.05 -1.17 -1.81
N LEU A 124 -7.81 -1.03 -1.34
CA LEU A 124 -6.94 0.10 -1.67
C LEU A 124 -6.56 0.11 -3.15
N GLY A 125 -6.17 -1.04 -3.70
CA GLY A 125 -5.80 -1.20 -5.10
C GLY A 125 -6.94 -0.82 -6.04
N ALA A 126 -8.15 -1.34 -5.78
CA ALA A 126 -9.35 -0.99 -6.52
C ALA A 126 -9.66 0.52 -6.43
N ALA A 127 -9.62 1.09 -5.21
CA ALA A 127 -9.88 2.52 -5.00
C ALA A 127 -8.86 3.40 -5.74
N MET A 128 -7.57 3.09 -5.65
CA MET A 128 -6.52 3.84 -6.33
C MET A 128 -6.66 3.80 -7.85
N VAL A 129 -6.93 2.63 -8.44
CA VAL A 129 -7.16 2.49 -9.88
C VAL A 129 -8.39 3.30 -10.31
N LEU A 130 -9.51 3.16 -9.59
CA LEU A 130 -10.73 3.92 -9.88
C LEU A 130 -10.49 5.43 -9.82
N LEU A 131 -9.83 5.92 -8.77
CA LEU A 131 -9.47 7.34 -8.62
C LEU A 131 -8.56 7.81 -9.75
N GLY A 132 -7.56 7.02 -10.13
CA GLY A 132 -6.67 7.32 -11.26
C GLY A 132 -7.34 7.33 -12.63
N LEU A 133 -8.42 6.55 -12.81
CA LEU A 133 -9.21 6.51 -14.06
C LEU A 133 -10.24 7.63 -14.13
N VAL A 134 -10.98 7.89 -13.05
CA VAL A 134 -12.05 8.90 -13.00
C VAL A 134 -11.46 10.31 -13.10
N THR A 135 -10.35 10.58 -12.42
CA THR A 135 -9.67 11.89 -12.49
C THR A 135 -9.00 12.15 -13.85
N ALA A 136 -8.83 11.13 -14.70
CA ALA A 136 -8.20 11.25 -16.02
C ALA A 136 -9.15 11.72 -17.13
N ARG A 137 -10.46 11.52 -16.94
CA ARG A 137 -11.47 11.72 -17.98
C ARG A 137 -11.89 13.19 -18.13
N ALA A 138 -11.30 14.11 -17.37
CA ALA A 138 -11.62 15.54 -17.35
C ALA A 138 -10.75 16.37 -18.32
N ARG A 139 -10.64 15.94 -19.59
CA ARG A 139 -10.12 16.79 -20.68
C ARG A 139 -11.25 17.51 -21.39
#